data_AF-A0A357FMJ5-F1
#
_entry.id   AF-A0A357FMJ5-F1
#
_cell.length_a   1.000
_cell.length_b   1.000
_cell.length_c   1.000
_cell.angle_alpha   90.00
_cell.angle_beta   90.00
_cell.angle_gamma   90.00
#
_symmetry.space_group_name_H-M   'P 1'
#
loop_
_entity.id
_entity.type
_entity.pdbx_description
1 polymer ?
#
loop_
_entity_poly.entity_id
_entity_poly.type
_entity_poly.pdbx_seq_one_letter_code
_entity_poly.pdbx_strand_id
1 'polypeptide(L)'
;MTIPLNQIIGMPAYSPYYPMPPALYRHVKFHFVYFHADPLAIDRILPECFTQMDQGICVAKGISIPWSANYGAFEESVVTVPCAFEGQAGYFTPAVFLNSRSSIPAGREIYGTPKVFAGHHREYG
;
A
#
# COMPACT_ATOMS: atom_id res chain seq x y z
N MET A 1 27.14 -7.28 22.78
CA MET A 1 27.63 -6.11 22.03
C MET A 1 26.58 -5.00 22.12
N THR A 2 26.97 -3.77 22.43
CA THR A 2 26.07 -2.59 22.48
C THR A 2 25.91 -1.98 21.09
N ILE A 3 24.69 -1.66 20.66
CA ILE A 3 24.43 -0.94 19.40
C ILE A 3 24.37 0.58 19.67
N PRO A 4 25.12 1.42 18.92
CA PRO A 4 24.98 2.87 18.99
C PRO A 4 23.56 3.34 18.60
N LEU A 5 23.03 4.34 19.32
CA LEU A 5 21.65 4.82 19.11
C LEU A 5 21.40 5.29 17.67
N ASN A 6 22.39 5.96 17.07
CA ASN A 6 22.32 6.45 15.69
C ASN A 6 22.43 5.36 14.61
N GLN A 7 22.66 4.09 15.01
CA GLN A 7 22.67 2.94 14.11
C GLN A 7 21.37 2.12 14.20
N ILE A 8 20.44 2.49 15.08
CA ILE A 8 19.13 1.85 15.18
C ILE A 8 18.23 2.44 14.09
N ILE A 9 18.02 1.67 13.03
CA ILE A 9 17.23 2.08 11.84
C ILE A 9 15.76 1.63 11.90
N GLY A 10 15.40 0.83 12.89
CA GLY A 10 14.06 0.26 13.05
C GLY A 10 13.96 -0.53 14.35
N MET A 11 12.77 -1.04 14.64
CA MET A 11 12.48 -1.75 15.88
C MET A 11 12.18 -3.24 15.62
N PRO A 12 12.57 -4.14 16.54
CA PRO A 12 13.50 -3.93 17.67
C PRO A 12 14.96 -3.66 17.25
N ALA A 13 15.73 -3.00 18.11
CA ALA A 13 17.07 -2.45 17.79
C ALA A 13 18.08 -3.44 17.19
N TYR A 14 18.04 -4.71 17.61
CA TYR A 14 18.95 -5.76 17.11
C TYR A 14 18.32 -6.67 16.05
N SER A 15 17.04 -6.48 15.76
CA SER A 15 16.30 -7.31 14.80
C SER A 15 15.12 -6.49 14.24
N PRO A 16 15.39 -5.49 13.37
CA PRO A 16 14.33 -4.71 12.76
C PRO A 16 13.30 -5.61 12.07
N TYR A 17 12.01 -5.26 12.22
CA TYR A 17 10.92 -6.12 11.77
C TYR A 17 10.88 -6.35 10.26
N TYR A 18 11.41 -5.42 9.47
CA TYR A 18 11.49 -5.51 8.02
C TYR A 18 12.85 -5.04 7.50
N PRO A 19 13.34 -5.60 6.38
CA PRO A 19 14.56 -5.11 5.74
C PRO A 19 14.34 -3.75 5.07
N MET A 20 15.37 -2.91 5.05
CA MET A 20 15.31 -1.59 4.45
C MET A 20 15.14 -1.64 2.91
N PRO A 21 14.55 -0.60 2.30
CA PRO A 21 14.47 -0.46 0.84
C PRO A 21 15.86 -0.40 0.17
N PRO A 22 15.97 -0.68 -1.15
CA PRO A 22 14.86 -0.94 -2.08
C PRO A 22 14.29 -2.35 -1.96
N ALA A 23 12.97 -2.46 -1.98
CA ALA A 23 12.29 -3.75 -2.04
C ALA A 23 12.18 -4.24 -3.50
N LEU A 24 12.67 -5.45 -3.78
CA LEU A 24 12.53 -6.07 -5.09
C LEU A 24 11.31 -6.99 -5.13
N TYR A 25 10.53 -6.89 -6.20
CA TYR A 25 9.35 -7.72 -6.46
C TYR A 25 9.52 -8.40 -7.83
N ARG A 26 9.10 -9.66 -7.94
CA ARG A 26 9.23 -10.43 -9.20
C ARG A 26 7.88 -11.04 -9.58
N HIS A 27 7.61 -11.07 -10.89
CA HIS A 27 6.40 -11.66 -11.48
C HIS A 27 5.10 -11.14 -10.87
N VAL A 28 5.07 -9.86 -10.47
CA VAL A 28 3.89 -9.22 -9.90
C VAL A 28 2.78 -9.21 -10.94
N LYS A 29 1.59 -9.68 -10.57
CA LYS A 29 0.40 -9.65 -11.41
C LYS A 29 -0.56 -8.62 -10.87
N PHE A 30 -1.09 -7.79 -11.75
CA PHE A 30 -2.12 -6.81 -11.42
C PHE A 30 -3.43 -7.18 -12.09
N HIS A 31 -4.52 -6.95 -11.37
CA HIS A 31 -5.88 -6.92 -11.90
C HIS A 31 -6.47 -5.57 -11.51
N PHE A 32 -6.97 -4.81 -12.49
CA PHE A 32 -7.56 -3.50 -12.27
C PHE A 32 -9.07 -3.55 -12.58
N VAL A 33 -9.87 -2.99 -11.68
CA VAL A 33 -11.30 -2.75 -11.88
C VAL A 33 -11.55 -1.27 -11.70
N TYR A 34 -11.93 -0.62 -12.78
CA TYR A 34 -12.36 0.79 -12.77
C TYR A 34 -13.85 0.84 -12.46
N PHE A 35 -14.25 1.73 -11.56
CA PHE A 35 -15.65 1.86 -11.15
C PHE A 35 -16.00 3.31 -10.85
N HIS A 36 -17.28 3.67 -11.00
CA HIS A 36 -17.79 4.97 -10.57
C HIS A 36 -18.15 4.92 -9.09
N ALA A 37 -17.65 5.89 -8.34
CA ALA A 37 -18.03 6.19 -6.97
C ALA A 37 -18.78 7.52 -6.91
N ASP A 38 -19.59 7.69 -5.87
CA ASP A 38 -20.22 8.97 -5.55
C ASP A 38 -19.12 10.02 -5.27
N PRO A 39 -19.07 11.15 -6.02
CA PRO A 39 -18.12 12.22 -5.76
C PRO A 39 -18.15 12.72 -4.31
N LEU A 40 -19.33 12.78 -3.69
CA LEU A 40 -19.45 13.22 -2.29
C LEU A 40 -18.84 12.20 -1.31
N ALA A 41 -18.74 10.93 -1.69
CA ALA A 41 -18.05 9.93 -0.87
C ALA A 41 -16.53 10.06 -1.00
N ILE A 42 -16.04 10.44 -2.18
CA ILE A 42 -14.61 10.70 -2.41
C ILE A 42 -14.17 11.94 -1.61
N ASP A 43 -14.92 13.04 -1.70
CA ASP A 43 -14.60 14.28 -0.99
C ASP A 43 -14.51 14.08 0.54
N ARG A 44 -15.25 13.13 1.11
CA ARG A 44 -15.19 12.82 2.56
C ARG A 44 -13.90 12.13 3.00
N ILE A 45 -13.25 11.39 2.11
CA ILE A 45 -12.06 10.60 2.44
C ILE A 45 -10.76 11.24 1.95
N LEU A 46 -10.87 12.16 0.99
CA LEU A 46 -9.72 12.80 0.37
C LEU A 46 -9.16 13.88 1.31
N PRO A 47 -7.86 13.86 1.66
CA PRO A 47 -7.26 14.93 2.45
C PRO A 47 -7.39 16.30 1.78
N GLU A 48 -7.50 17.36 2.58
CA GLU A 48 -7.77 18.74 2.12
C GLU A 48 -6.75 19.28 1.11
N CYS A 49 -5.54 18.73 1.12
CA CYS A 49 -4.47 19.15 0.22
C CYS A 49 -4.65 18.64 -1.23
N PHE A 50 -5.60 17.72 -1.46
CA PHE A 50 -5.83 17.14 -2.76
C PHE A 50 -7.14 17.62 -3.39
N THR A 51 -7.12 17.80 -4.71
CA THR A 51 -8.31 18.05 -5.52
C THR A 51 -8.76 16.76 -6.18
N GLN A 52 -10.04 16.42 -6.10
CA GLN A 52 -10.60 15.25 -6.79
C GLN A 52 -10.41 15.36 -8.32
N MET A 53 -10.11 14.25 -8.98
CA MET A 53 -10.03 14.14 -10.45
C MET A 53 -11.03 13.11 -11.00
N ASP A 54 -11.14 13.04 -12.33
CA ASP A 54 -11.82 11.99 -13.09
C ASP A 54 -13.30 11.74 -12.75
N GLN A 55 -14.00 12.75 -12.22
CA GLN A 55 -15.45 12.76 -12.01
C GLN A 55 -16.02 11.51 -11.34
N GLY A 56 -15.27 10.95 -10.38
CA GLY A 56 -15.72 9.79 -9.58
C GLY A 56 -15.22 8.44 -10.06
N ILE A 57 -14.38 8.36 -11.11
CA ILE A 57 -13.77 7.09 -11.53
C ILE A 57 -12.67 6.71 -10.55
N CYS A 58 -12.89 5.66 -9.77
CA CYS A 58 -11.90 5.07 -8.86
C CYS A 58 -11.36 3.75 -9.42
N VAL A 59 -10.27 3.26 -8.81
CA VAL A 59 -9.64 2.00 -9.22
C VAL A 59 -9.50 1.07 -8.02
N ALA A 60 -10.12 -0.11 -8.12
CA ALA A 60 -9.82 -1.24 -7.25
C ALA A 60 -8.77 -2.12 -7.93
N LYS A 61 -7.77 -2.56 -7.17
CA LYS A 61 -6.63 -3.33 -7.67
C LYS A 61 -6.49 -4.60 -6.85
N GLY A 62 -6.36 -5.73 -7.53
CA GLY A 62 -5.81 -6.95 -6.94
C GLY A 62 -4.37 -7.12 -7.42
N ILE A 63 -3.46 -7.43 -6.50
CA ILE A 63 -2.04 -7.58 -6.76
C ILE A 63 -1.57 -8.90 -6.19
N SER A 64 -0.98 -9.74 -7.05
CA SER A 64 -0.35 -10.99 -6.64
C SER A 64 1.14 -10.85 -6.72
N ILE A 65 1.81 -11.01 -5.58
CA ILE A 65 3.25 -10.90 -5.41
C ILE A 65 3.78 -12.29 -5.10
N PRO A 66 4.16 -13.11 -6.10
CA PRO A 66 4.65 -14.46 -5.86
C PRO A 66 6.04 -14.47 -5.22
N TRP A 67 6.80 -13.37 -5.32
CA TRP A 67 8.10 -13.24 -4.67
C TRP A 67 8.48 -11.78 -4.41
N SER A 68 8.97 -11.51 -3.20
CA SER A 68 9.62 -10.26 -2.81
C SER A 68 10.86 -10.55 -1.96
N ALA A 69 11.95 -9.82 -2.21
CA ALA A 69 13.19 -9.96 -1.44
C ALA A 69 13.01 -9.59 0.04
N ASN A 70 12.15 -8.62 0.33
CA ASN A 70 11.99 -8.06 1.68
C ASN A 70 10.81 -8.69 2.42
N TYR A 71 9.77 -9.11 1.69
CA TYR A 71 8.47 -9.38 2.28
C TYR A 71 7.93 -10.79 2.01
N GLY A 72 8.64 -11.61 1.22
CA GLY A 72 8.14 -12.90 0.77
C GLY A 72 6.96 -12.77 -0.20
N ALA A 73 6.24 -13.87 -0.41
CA ALA A 73 5.06 -13.90 -1.27
C ALA A 73 3.82 -13.41 -0.51
N PHE A 74 2.97 -12.62 -1.19
CA PHE A 74 1.71 -12.14 -0.62
C PHE A 74 0.72 -11.68 -1.68
N GLU A 75 -0.51 -11.47 -1.26
CA GLU A 75 -1.58 -10.88 -2.05
C GLU A 75 -1.99 -9.56 -1.42
N GLU A 76 -2.33 -8.58 -2.26
CA GLU A 76 -2.75 -7.25 -1.84
C GLU A 76 -3.97 -6.79 -2.65
N SER A 77 -4.92 -6.16 -1.97
CA SER A 77 -6.03 -5.44 -2.57
C SER A 77 -5.98 -3.96 -2.17
N VAL A 78 -6.13 -3.09 -3.15
CA VAL A 78 -5.97 -1.64 -3.00
C VAL A 78 -7.17 -0.95 -3.62
N VAL A 79 -7.67 0.10 -2.96
CA VAL A 79 -8.52 1.10 -3.62
C VAL A 79 -7.72 2.37 -3.78
N THR A 80 -7.75 2.98 -4.96
CA THR A 80 -7.15 4.29 -5.22
C THR A 80 -8.13 5.25 -5.87
N VAL A 81 -8.05 6.51 -5.45
CA VAL A 81 -8.82 7.64 -5.94
C VAL A 81 -7.89 8.56 -6.73
N PRO A 82 -8.21 8.89 -8.00
CA PRO A 82 -7.47 9.90 -8.75
C PRO A 82 -7.62 11.28 -8.11
N CYS A 83 -6.51 11.98 -7.92
CA CYS A 83 -6.50 13.31 -7.34
C CYS A 83 -5.30 14.13 -7.82
N ALA A 84 -5.32 15.44 -7.59
CA ALA A 84 -4.20 16.33 -7.85
C ALA A 84 -3.69 16.98 -6.55
N PHE A 85 -2.37 17.07 -6.40
CA PHE A 85 -1.71 17.87 -5.38
C PHE A 85 -0.95 19.01 -6.06
N GLU A 86 -1.26 20.26 -5.74
CA GLU A 86 -0.60 21.42 -6.36
C GLU A 86 -0.61 21.38 -7.91
N GLY A 87 -1.70 20.89 -8.49
CA GLY A 87 -1.87 20.72 -9.93
C GLY A 87 -1.20 19.47 -10.53
N GLN A 88 -0.43 18.70 -9.75
CA GLN A 88 0.18 17.45 -10.18
C GLN A 88 -0.78 16.27 -9.97
N ALA A 89 -1.17 15.62 -11.07
CA ALA A 89 -2.03 14.44 -11.04
C ALA A 89 -1.33 13.24 -10.38
N GLY A 90 -2.12 12.45 -9.63
CA GLY A 90 -1.68 11.28 -8.89
C GLY A 90 -2.85 10.47 -8.34
N TYR A 91 -2.57 9.67 -7.31
CA TYR A 91 -3.58 8.81 -6.69
C TYR A 91 -3.44 8.86 -5.17
N PHE A 92 -4.57 9.08 -4.49
CA PHE A 92 -4.69 8.85 -3.06
C PHE A 92 -5.15 7.41 -2.80
N THR A 93 -4.56 6.75 -1.81
CA THR A 93 -4.89 5.38 -1.44
C THR A 93 -5.56 5.38 -0.07
N PRO A 94 -6.90 5.32 0.02
CA PRO A 94 -7.59 5.33 1.31
C PRO A 94 -7.44 4.01 2.10
N ALA A 95 -7.30 2.88 1.42
CA ALA A 95 -7.24 1.57 2.08
C ALA A 95 -6.43 0.54 1.28
N VAL A 96 -5.68 -0.28 2.01
CA VAL A 96 -4.92 -1.42 1.46
C VAL A 96 -5.12 -2.63 2.37
N PHE A 97 -5.54 -3.75 1.80
CA PHE A 97 -5.74 -5.02 2.49
C PHE A 97 -4.76 -6.06 1.96
N LEU A 98 -4.11 -6.82 2.84
CA LEU A 98 -3.11 -7.81 2.42
C LEU A 98 -2.85 -8.87 3.49
N ASN A 99 -2.25 -9.98 3.09
CA ASN A 99 -1.91 -11.10 3.97
C ASN A 99 -0.43 -11.18 4.39
N SER A 100 0.40 -10.21 4.02
CA SER A 100 1.82 -10.16 4.42
C SER A 100 2.00 -9.60 5.82
N ARG A 101 2.72 -10.30 6.68
CA ARG A 101 3.06 -9.80 8.03
C ARG A 101 4.13 -8.71 8.00
N SER A 102 5.14 -8.82 7.12
CA SER A 102 6.29 -7.91 7.10
C SER A 102 6.08 -6.67 6.23
N SER A 103 5.30 -6.75 5.14
CA SER A 103 5.08 -5.56 4.29
C SER A 103 4.06 -4.58 4.88
N ILE A 104 3.22 -4.99 5.83
CA ILE A 104 2.29 -4.10 6.54
C ILE A 104 3.07 -3.03 7.33
N PRO A 105 3.90 -3.38 8.32
CA PRO A 105 4.65 -2.38 9.09
C PRO A 105 5.61 -1.58 8.21
N ALA A 106 6.32 -2.22 7.28
CA ALA A 106 7.21 -1.51 6.35
C ALA A 106 6.45 -0.45 5.53
N GLY A 107 5.29 -0.82 4.96
CA GLY A 107 4.48 0.10 4.18
C GLY A 107 3.91 1.24 5.01
N ARG A 108 3.53 0.99 6.27
CA ARG A 108 2.96 2.01 7.17
C ARG A 108 4.02 2.97 7.69
N GLU A 109 5.15 2.43 8.15
CA GLU A 109 6.18 3.19 8.85
C GLU A 109 7.14 3.94 7.91
N ILE A 110 7.43 3.39 6.73
CA ILE A 110 8.31 4.05 5.75
C ILE A 110 7.52 5.01 4.86
N TYR A 111 6.36 4.58 4.36
CA TYR A 111 5.64 5.27 3.27
C TYR A 111 4.26 5.81 3.67
N GLY A 112 3.78 5.54 4.89
CA GLY A 112 2.45 5.98 5.32
C GLY A 112 1.28 5.25 4.63
N THR A 113 1.50 4.11 3.99
CA THR A 113 0.41 3.38 3.30
C THR A 113 -0.59 2.78 4.32
N PRO A 114 -1.91 2.93 4.12
CA PRO A 114 -2.92 2.49 5.10
C PRO A 114 -3.20 0.99 4.99
N LYS A 115 -2.16 0.19 5.27
CA LYS A 115 -2.17 -1.26 5.21
C LYS A 115 -2.84 -1.88 6.43
N VAL A 116 -3.74 -2.83 6.18
CA VAL A 116 -4.49 -3.61 7.18
C VAL A 116 -4.42 -5.08 6.81
N PHE A 117 -4.24 -5.95 7.82
CA PHE A 117 -4.23 -7.39 7.59
C PHE A 117 -5.61 -7.89 7.17
N ALA A 118 -5.65 -8.69 6.10
CA ALA A 118 -6.82 -9.42 5.67
C ALA A 118 -6.41 -10.79 5.11
N GLY A 119 -7.15 -11.83 5.48
CA GLY A 119 -6.99 -13.15 4.86
C GLY A 119 -7.54 -13.12 3.44
N HIS A 120 -6.69 -13.34 2.45
CA HIS A 120 -7.13 -13.56 1.07
C HIS A 120 -7.44 -15.04 0.88
N HIS A 121 -8.72 -15.40 0.76
CA HIS A 121 -9.13 -16.70 0.24
C HIS A 121 -9.34 -16.56 -1.27
N ARG A 122 -8.46 -17.16 -2.07
CA ARG A 122 -8.73 -17.39 -3.49
C ARG A 122 -9.09 -18.86 -3.65
N GLU A 123 -10.34 -19.13 -3.98
CA GLU A 123 -10.69 -20.43 -4.57
C GLU A 123 -10.03 -20.47 -5.94
N TYR A 124 -9.04 -21.35 -6.08
CA TYR A 124 -8.61 -21.77 -7.41
C TYR A 124 -9.67 -22.73 -7.92
N GLY A 125 -10.46 -22.28 -8.90
CA GLY A 125 -11.30 -23.17 -9.70
C GLY A 125 -10.48 -24.02 -10.67
#